data_AF-A0A1I4QK90-F1
#
_entry.id   AF-A0A1I4QK90-F1
#
_cell.length_a   1.000
_cell.length_b   1.000
_cell.length_c   1.000
_cell.angle_alpha   90.00
_cell.angle_beta   90.00
_cell.angle_gamma   90.00
#
_symmetry.space_group_name_H-M   'P 1'
#
loop_
_entity.id
_entity.type
_entity.pdbx_description
1 polymer ?
#
loop_
_entity_poly.entity_id
_entity_poly.type
_entity_poly.pdbx_seq_one_letter_code
_entity_poly.pdbx_strand_id
1 'polypeptide(L)'
;MAGQEVTFDEVAAAATSLQNDGERVTIEAVSDLLGGAAPASVHQHLTAWRASGAKPAEVATPELPEALLDALGGWARQFAVDSGAGSQDALAQSQRDVEELLAQVASLMAARDEALATLEERGESIARLTAELRDARNVATDALVGKAKDRLAIDGKDNQLADLRAQIERNVAASAAESDARLSAEMELVGAVTARDNFAAEIKELRAQLDAAQAERRGARA
;
A
#
# COMPACT_ATOMS: atom_id res chain seq x y z
N MET A 1 85.16 51.01 90.18
CA MET A 1 84.84 49.62 90.58
C MET A 1 84.67 48.84 89.29
N ALA A 2 85.55 47.87 89.04
CA ALA A 2 85.71 47.19 87.76
C ALA A 2 84.48 46.31 87.45
N GLY A 3 83.88 46.47 86.26
CA GLY A 3 82.87 45.56 85.77
C GLY A 3 83.55 44.28 85.30
N GLN A 4 83.25 43.16 85.95
CA GLN A 4 83.71 41.84 85.53
C GLN A 4 82.99 41.48 84.23
N GLU A 5 83.72 41.39 83.12
CA GLU A 5 83.17 40.97 81.83
C GLU A 5 82.92 39.45 81.87
N VAL A 6 81.65 39.06 81.96
CA VAL A 6 81.22 37.65 81.92
C VAL A 6 81.13 37.17 80.48
N THR A 7 81.65 35.98 80.21
CA THR A 7 81.77 35.44 78.85
C THR A 7 80.57 34.55 78.45
N PHE A 8 80.38 34.35 77.15
CA PHE A 8 79.32 33.50 76.61
C PHE A 8 79.40 32.05 77.11
N ASP A 9 80.60 31.49 77.21
CA ASP A 9 80.80 30.09 77.62
C ASP A 9 80.43 29.86 79.09
N GLU A 10 80.66 30.85 79.96
CA GLU A 10 80.27 30.79 81.37
C GLU A 10 78.74 30.84 81.53
N VAL A 11 78.06 31.71 80.77
CA VAL A 11 76.60 31.80 80.74
C VAL A 11 75.98 30.54 80.13
N ALA A 12 76.59 29.96 79.09
CA ALA A 12 76.14 28.72 78.47
C ALA A 12 76.31 27.52 79.41
N ALA A 13 77.44 27.43 80.14
CA ALA A 13 77.67 26.37 81.11
C ALA A 13 76.69 26.47 82.30
N ALA A 14 76.47 27.67 82.84
CA ALA A 14 75.50 27.91 83.91
C ALA A 14 74.05 27.63 83.46
N ALA A 15 73.68 28.06 82.24
CA ALA A 15 72.37 27.77 81.66
C ALA A 15 72.15 26.27 81.42
N THR A 16 73.19 25.56 80.98
CA THR A 16 73.15 24.11 80.76
C THR A 16 73.07 23.34 82.07
N SER A 17 73.76 23.77 83.12
CA SER A 17 73.61 23.19 84.47
C SER A 17 72.18 23.35 84.97
N LEU A 18 71.63 24.57 84.93
CA LEU A 18 70.24 24.83 85.36
C LEU A 18 69.22 24.04 84.54
N GLN A 19 69.45 23.86 83.24
CA GLN A 19 68.59 23.03 82.40
C GLN A 19 68.68 21.53 82.74
N ASN A 20 69.88 21.03 83.04
CA ASN A 20 70.09 19.63 83.46
C ASN A 20 69.54 19.37 84.86
N ASP A 21 69.58 20.37 85.73
CA ASP A 21 69.02 20.33 87.08
C ASP A 21 67.49 20.52 87.09
N GLY A 22 66.87 20.71 85.91
CA GLY A 22 65.42 20.84 85.74
C GLY A 22 64.85 22.16 86.24
N GLU A 23 65.71 23.12 86.60
CA GLU A 23 65.31 24.46 87.01
C GLU A 23 65.04 25.38 85.81
N ARG A 24 64.25 26.42 86.04
CA ARG A 24 63.96 27.41 85.00
C ARG A 24 65.20 28.29 84.78
N VAL A 25 65.80 28.16 83.60
CA VAL A 25 66.91 29.02 83.13
C VAL A 25 66.45 30.47 82.97
N THR A 26 66.47 31.22 84.07
CA THR A 26 66.14 32.65 84.17
C THR A 26 67.40 33.50 84.31
N ILE A 27 67.31 34.78 83.98
CA ILE A 27 68.46 35.71 83.98
C ILE A 27 69.02 35.89 85.41
N GLU A 28 68.13 35.93 86.41
CA GLU A 28 68.50 36.02 87.82
C GLU A 28 69.23 34.76 88.30
N ALA A 29 68.68 33.57 88.01
CA ALA A 29 69.31 32.30 88.40
C ALA A 29 70.71 32.13 87.79
N VAL A 30 70.92 32.57 86.54
CA VAL A 30 72.24 32.52 85.90
C VAL A 30 73.19 33.61 86.43
N SER A 31 72.68 34.79 86.79
CA SER A 31 73.50 35.87 87.40
C SER A 31 73.95 35.51 88.82
N ASP A 32 73.10 34.88 89.62
CA ASP A 32 73.39 34.42 90.98
C ASP A 32 74.46 33.31 90.99
N LEU A 33 74.37 32.36 90.06
CA LEU A 33 75.37 31.29 89.87
C LEU A 33 76.74 31.82 89.44
N LEU A 34 76.76 32.94 88.71
CA LEU A 34 77.99 33.58 88.20
C LEU A 34 78.53 34.67 89.15
N GLY A 35 78.04 34.73 90.39
CA GLY A 35 78.59 35.61 91.43
C GLY A 35 78.19 37.08 91.28
N GLY A 36 76.98 37.38 90.81
CA GLY A 36 76.47 38.75 90.69
C GLY A 36 76.88 39.43 89.38
N ALA A 37 76.95 38.66 88.30
CA ALA A 37 77.22 39.14 86.95
C ALA A 37 76.22 40.22 86.49
N ALA A 38 76.70 41.19 85.69
CA ALA A 38 75.83 42.27 85.18
C ALA A 38 74.62 41.70 84.39
N PRO A 39 73.37 42.02 84.78
CA PRO A 39 72.16 41.41 84.21
C PRO A 39 72.02 41.60 82.69
N ALA A 40 72.55 42.70 82.16
CA ALA A 40 72.51 43.02 80.73
C ALA A 40 73.36 42.05 79.89
N SER A 41 74.55 41.68 80.37
CA SER A 41 75.46 40.75 79.69
C SER A 41 74.93 39.31 79.75
N VAL A 42 74.36 38.91 80.90
CA VAL A 42 73.69 37.61 81.05
C VAL A 42 72.51 37.50 80.10
N HIS A 43 71.66 38.52 80.00
CA HIS A 43 70.53 38.52 79.07
C HIS A 43 70.98 38.33 77.61
N GLN A 44 72.02 39.04 77.18
CA GLN A 44 72.55 38.94 75.82
C GLN A 44 73.08 37.54 75.50
N HIS A 45 73.92 36.98 76.37
CA HIS A 45 74.52 35.65 76.15
C HIS A 45 73.49 34.52 76.31
N LEU A 46 72.53 34.65 77.23
CA LEU A 46 71.47 33.66 77.45
C LEU A 46 70.46 33.66 76.30
N THR A 47 70.19 34.82 75.70
CA THR A 47 69.37 34.91 74.47
C THR A 47 70.09 34.27 73.28
N ALA A 48 71.40 34.50 73.13
CA ALA A 48 72.21 33.85 72.10
C ALA A 48 72.28 32.32 72.30
N TRP A 49 72.39 31.83 73.54
CA TRP A 49 72.38 30.41 73.86
C TRP A 49 71.04 29.74 73.52
N ARG A 50 69.90 30.36 73.89
CA ARG A 50 68.56 29.86 73.52
C ARG A 50 68.36 29.81 72.01
N ALA A 51 68.88 30.80 71.28
CA ALA A 51 68.83 30.81 69.82
C ALA A 51 69.66 29.68 69.20
N SER A 52 70.80 29.33 69.80
CA SER A 52 71.65 28.21 69.36
C SER A 52 71.11 26.81 69.76
N GLY A 53 70.27 26.72 70.79
CA GLY A 53 69.71 25.47 71.31
C GLY A 53 68.33 25.08 70.75
N ALA A 54 67.71 25.90 69.89
CA ALA A 54 66.37 25.63 69.36
C ALA A 54 66.41 24.60 68.22
N LYS A 55 66.23 23.32 68.55
CA LYS A 55 65.88 22.27 67.57
C LYS A 55 64.34 22.20 67.46
N PRO A 56 63.71 22.56 66.32
CA PRO A 56 62.26 22.41 66.15
C PRO A 56 61.92 20.91 66.03
N ALA A 57 60.94 20.45 66.81
CA ALA A 57 60.42 19.09 66.69
C ALA A 57 59.59 18.95 65.39
N GLU A 58 59.87 17.89 64.62
CA GLU A 58 59.10 17.51 63.43
C GLU A 58 57.64 17.22 63.77
N VAL A 59 56.73 17.90 63.08
CA VAL A 59 55.28 17.64 63.16
C VAL A 59 54.97 16.46 62.23
N ALA A 60 54.50 15.35 62.80
CA ALA A 60 54.04 14.19 62.04
C ALA A 60 52.85 14.56 61.14
N THR A 61 52.97 14.29 59.84
CA THR A 61 51.86 14.33 58.88
C THR A 61 50.82 13.27 59.25
N PRO A 62 49.56 13.64 59.54
CA PRO A 62 48.53 12.67 59.89
C PRO A 62 48.15 11.86 58.63
N GLU A 63 48.46 10.56 58.63
CA GLU A 63 47.95 9.63 57.62
C GLU A 63 46.50 9.28 57.94
N LEU A 64 45.65 9.26 56.91
CA LEU A 64 44.24 8.91 57.01
C LEU A 64 44.09 7.45 57.46
N PRO A 65 43.28 7.15 58.49
CA PRO A 65 43.06 5.78 58.95
C PRO A 65 42.52 4.87 57.85
N GLU A 66 43.08 3.67 57.74
CA GLU A 66 42.72 2.65 56.73
C GLU A 66 41.21 2.33 56.74
N ALA A 67 40.59 2.30 57.91
CA ALA A 67 39.14 2.11 58.07
C ALA A 67 38.30 3.21 57.38
N LEU A 68 38.80 4.45 57.31
CA LEU A 68 38.11 5.55 56.63
C LEU A 68 38.23 5.43 55.11
N LEU A 69 39.39 4.95 54.62
CA LEU A 69 39.61 4.69 53.19
C LEU A 69 38.73 3.55 52.69
N ASP A 70 38.59 2.48 53.47
CA ASP A 70 37.67 1.37 53.15
C ASP A 70 36.21 1.82 53.13
N ALA A 71 35.80 2.65 54.11
CA ALA A 71 34.45 3.21 54.15
C ALA A 71 34.15 4.11 52.95
N LEU A 72 35.11 4.97 52.56
CA LEU A 72 35.01 5.81 51.35
C LEU A 72 34.98 4.97 50.07
N GLY A 73 35.80 3.93 49.98
CA GLY A 73 35.80 3.00 48.85
C GLY A 73 34.48 2.21 48.74
N GLY A 74 33.91 1.80 49.88
CA GLY A 74 32.59 1.18 49.95
C GLY A 74 31.48 2.12 49.47
N TRP A 75 31.47 3.36 49.96
CA TRP A 75 30.53 4.40 49.54
C TRP A 75 30.66 4.74 48.05
N ALA A 76 31.88 4.90 47.54
CA ALA A 76 32.12 5.21 46.13
C ALA A 76 31.64 4.08 45.20
N ARG A 77 31.83 2.80 45.60
CA ARG A 77 31.30 1.65 44.86
C ARG A 77 29.77 1.63 44.88
N GLN A 78 29.14 1.86 46.03
CA GLN A 78 27.69 1.90 46.16
C GLN A 78 27.09 3.04 45.32
N PHE A 79 27.65 4.24 45.41
CA PHE A 79 27.22 5.40 44.64
C PHE A 79 27.36 5.17 43.12
N ALA A 80 28.43 4.50 42.67
CA ALA A 80 28.60 4.15 41.27
C ALA A 80 27.56 3.13 40.78
N VAL A 81 27.19 2.15 41.61
CA VAL A 81 26.11 1.20 41.32
C VAL A 81 24.76 1.91 41.26
N ASP A 82 24.43 2.72 42.26
CA ASP A 82 23.15 3.42 42.36
C ASP A 82 22.95 4.44 41.22
N SER A 83 24.03 5.16 40.87
CA SER A 83 24.02 6.12 39.74
C SER A 83 23.95 5.42 38.38
N GLY A 84 24.49 4.21 38.26
CA GLY A 84 24.47 3.41 37.03
C GLY A 84 23.14 2.68 36.81
N ALA A 85 22.48 2.22 37.88
CA ALA A 85 21.29 1.39 37.83
C ALA A 85 20.14 2.02 37.03
N GLY A 86 19.80 3.29 37.30
CA GLY A 86 18.72 3.97 36.58
C GLY A 86 19.00 4.14 35.08
N SER A 87 20.27 4.33 34.69
CA SER A 87 20.65 4.41 33.28
C SER A 87 20.58 3.06 32.57
N GLN A 88 20.88 1.96 33.28
CA GLN A 88 20.77 0.61 32.75
C GLN A 88 19.31 0.18 32.60
N ASP A 89 18.45 0.52 33.56
CA ASP A 89 17.01 0.25 33.49
C ASP A 89 16.36 1.04 32.34
N ALA A 90 16.72 2.31 32.15
CA ALA A 90 16.23 3.12 31.02
C ALA A 90 16.70 2.56 29.67
N LEU A 91 17.94 2.09 29.57
CA LEU A 91 18.45 1.46 28.36
C LEU A 91 17.74 0.13 28.08
N ALA A 92 17.53 -0.70 29.11
CA ALA A 92 16.81 -1.97 28.99
C ALA A 92 15.35 -1.74 28.55
N GLN A 93 14.69 -0.70 29.08
CA GLN A 93 13.34 -0.34 28.63
C GLN A 93 13.34 0.12 27.17
N SER A 94 14.26 1.01 26.79
CA SER A 94 14.36 1.47 25.40
C SER A 94 14.66 0.32 24.43
N GLN A 95 15.46 -0.67 24.83
CA GLN A 95 15.72 -1.86 24.02
C GLN A 95 14.46 -2.69 23.81
N ARG A 96 13.65 -2.90 24.86
CA ARG A 96 12.35 -3.58 24.76
C ARG A 96 11.38 -2.83 23.84
N ASP A 97 11.31 -1.50 23.97
CA ASP A 97 10.45 -0.67 23.13
C ASP A 97 10.87 -0.76 21.66
N VAL A 98 12.18 -0.78 21.37
CA VAL A 98 12.71 -0.98 20.01
C VAL A 98 12.37 -2.37 19.47
N GLU A 99 12.54 -3.42 20.28
CA GLU A 99 12.18 -4.79 19.89
C GLU A 99 10.69 -4.92 19.59
N GLU A 100 9.83 -4.29 20.40
CA GLU A 100 8.38 -4.26 20.19
C GLU A 100 8.03 -3.53 18.89
N LEU A 101 8.62 -2.36 18.64
CA LEU A 101 8.39 -1.60 17.41
C LEU A 101 8.86 -2.38 16.17
N LEU A 102 10.00 -3.06 16.25
CA LEU A 102 10.48 -3.92 15.15
C LEU A 102 9.52 -5.08 14.87
N ALA A 103 8.98 -5.71 15.92
CA ALA A 103 7.97 -6.75 15.77
C ALA A 103 6.67 -6.21 15.13
N GLN A 104 6.21 -5.03 15.55
CA GLN A 104 5.05 -4.36 14.96
C GLN A 104 5.28 -4.03 13.48
N VAL A 105 6.45 -3.48 13.13
CA VAL A 105 6.81 -3.17 11.73
C VAL A 105 6.82 -4.45 10.89
N ALA A 106 7.42 -5.53 11.39
CA ALA A 106 7.42 -6.81 10.67
C ALA A 106 6.01 -7.35 10.43
N SER A 107 5.12 -7.26 11.43
CA SER A 107 3.72 -7.65 11.29
C SER A 107 2.97 -6.80 10.27
N LEU A 108 3.15 -5.48 10.29
CA LEU A 108 2.53 -4.56 9.34
C LEU A 108 3.05 -4.78 7.90
N MET A 109 4.34 -5.08 7.74
CA MET A 109 4.91 -5.43 6.43
C MET A 109 4.30 -6.72 5.88
N ALA A 110 4.18 -7.76 6.72
CA ALA A 110 3.54 -9.01 6.31
C ALA A 110 2.07 -8.80 5.91
N ALA A 111 1.31 -8.04 6.70
CA ALA A 111 -0.09 -7.71 6.38
C ALA A 111 -0.22 -6.87 5.10
N ARG A 112 0.70 -5.92 4.87
CA ARG A 112 0.78 -5.14 3.64
C ARG A 112 1.03 -6.04 2.44
N ASP A 113 1.99 -6.95 2.54
CA ASP A 113 2.36 -7.82 1.43
C ASP A 113 1.23 -8.80 1.08
N GLU A 114 0.51 -9.33 2.08
CA GLU A 114 -0.71 -10.11 1.88
C GLU A 114 -1.83 -9.29 1.21
N ALA A 115 -2.03 -8.04 1.65
CA ALA A 115 -3.00 -7.13 1.03
C ALA A 115 -2.65 -6.81 -0.43
N LEU A 116 -1.35 -6.66 -0.75
CA LEU A 116 -0.90 -6.45 -2.13
C LEU A 116 -1.12 -7.68 -3.00
N ALA A 117 -0.81 -8.88 -2.50
CA ALA A 117 -1.05 -10.13 -3.21
C ALA A 117 -2.55 -10.34 -3.51
N THR A 118 -3.42 -10.09 -2.53
CA THR A 118 -4.88 -10.19 -2.73
C THR A 118 -5.42 -9.13 -3.70
N LEU A 119 -4.84 -7.93 -3.71
CA LEU A 119 -5.21 -6.89 -4.66
C LEU A 119 -4.81 -7.26 -6.10
N GLU A 120 -3.63 -7.86 -6.28
CA GLU A 120 -3.16 -8.37 -7.57
C GLU A 120 -4.08 -9.48 -8.10
N GLU A 121 -4.39 -10.49 -7.27
CA GLU A 121 -5.33 -11.58 -7.62
C GLU A 121 -6.71 -11.04 -8.02
N ARG A 122 -7.25 -10.08 -7.24
CA ARG A 122 -8.52 -9.43 -7.58
C ARG A 122 -8.43 -8.63 -8.87
N GLY A 123 -7.31 -7.98 -9.13
CA GLY A 123 -7.05 -7.26 -10.37
C GLY A 123 -7.10 -8.18 -11.59
N GLU A 124 -6.45 -9.34 -11.51
CA GLU A 124 -6.48 -10.38 -12.55
C GLU A 124 -7.90 -10.92 -12.75
N SER A 125 -8.62 -11.20 -11.67
CA SER A 125 -10.02 -11.66 -11.72
C SER A 125 -10.93 -10.63 -12.40
N ILE A 126 -10.80 -9.34 -12.06
CA ILE A 126 -11.55 -8.25 -12.68
C ILE A 126 -11.22 -8.16 -14.18
N ALA A 127 -9.94 -8.24 -14.55
CA ALA A 127 -9.52 -8.18 -15.96
C ALA A 127 -10.13 -9.33 -16.76
N ARG A 128 -10.09 -10.56 -16.22
CA ARG A 128 -10.71 -11.75 -16.83
C ARG A 128 -12.22 -11.59 -16.99
N LEU A 129 -12.93 -11.24 -15.91
CA LEU A 129 -14.39 -11.07 -15.96
C LEU A 129 -14.81 -9.95 -16.90
N THR A 130 -14.01 -8.89 -17.02
CA THR A 130 -14.27 -7.79 -17.96
C THR A 130 -14.14 -8.25 -19.41
N ALA A 131 -13.13 -9.09 -19.71
CA ALA A 131 -12.97 -9.69 -21.03
C ALA A 131 -14.15 -10.63 -21.36
N GLU A 132 -14.49 -11.54 -20.45
CA GLU A 132 -15.62 -12.47 -20.61
C GLU A 132 -16.96 -11.72 -20.80
N LEU A 133 -17.20 -10.64 -20.05
CA LEU A 133 -18.38 -9.81 -20.21
C LEU A 133 -18.43 -9.11 -21.57
N ARG A 134 -17.28 -8.64 -22.08
CA ARG A 134 -17.17 -8.02 -23.41
C ARG A 134 -17.48 -9.03 -24.50
N ASP A 135 -16.91 -10.23 -24.40
CA ASP A 135 -17.14 -11.30 -25.37
C ASP A 135 -18.60 -11.76 -25.37
N ALA A 136 -19.19 -11.94 -24.19
CA ALA A 136 -20.61 -12.27 -24.05
C ALA A 136 -21.52 -11.20 -24.68
N ARG A 137 -21.19 -9.91 -24.51
CA ARG A 137 -21.91 -8.81 -25.16
C ARG A 137 -21.79 -8.82 -26.67
N ASN A 138 -20.60 -9.11 -27.20
CA ASN A 138 -20.39 -9.20 -28.65
C ASN A 138 -21.22 -10.35 -29.24
N VAL A 139 -21.14 -11.55 -28.64
CA VAL A 139 -21.93 -12.71 -29.07
C VAL A 139 -23.43 -12.43 -29.03
N ALA A 140 -23.92 -11.80 -27.95
CA ALA A 140 -25.33 -11.42 -27.85
C ALA A 140 -25.74 -10.41 -28.93
N THR A 141 -24.88 -9.44 -29.24
CA THR A 141 -25.14 -8.44 -30.28
C THR A 141 -25.17 -9.08 -31.66
N ASP A 142 -24.21 -9.95 -31.97
CA ASP A 142 -24.15 -10.69 -33.24
C ASP A 142 -25.38 -11.59 -33.41
N ALA A 143 -25.83 -12.26 -32.34
CA ALA A 143 -27.04 -13.07 -32.36
C ALA A 143 -28.30 -12.23 -32.63
N LEU A 144 -28.41 -11.03 -32.04
CA LEU A 144 -29.53 -10.12 -32.29
C LEU A 144 -29.52 -9.59 -33.73
N VAL A 145 -28.36 -9.23 -34.26
CA VAL A 145 -28.20 -8.80 -35.66
C VAL A 145 -28.53 -9.94 -36.61
N GLY A 146 -28.04 -11.15 -36.33
CA GLY A 146 -28.38 -12.36 -37.09
C GLY A 146 -29.89 -12.61 -37.14
N LYS A 147 -30.56 -12.56 -35.98
CA LYS A 147 -32.02 -12.71 -35.89
C LYS A 147 -32.77 -11.63 -36.67
N ALA A 148 -32.32 -10.37 -36.63
CA ALA A 148 -32.93 -9.29 -37.40
C ALA A 148 -32.78 -9.52 -38.92
N LYS A 149 -31.61 -9.99 -39.35
CA LYS A 149 -31.34 -10.33 -40.75
C LYS A 149 -32.20 -11.49 -41.23
N ASP A 150 -32.32 -12.55 -40.43
CA ASP A 150 -33.17 -13.70 -40.75
C ASP A 150 -34.63 -13.29 -40.83
N ARG A 151 -35.09 -12.40 -39.94
CA ARG A 151 -36.46 -11.87 -39.98
C ARG A 151 -36.72 -11.12 -41.28
N LEU A 152 -35.83 -10.22 -41.68
CA LEU A 152 -35.95 -9.49 -42.94
C LEU A 152 -35.95 -10.43 -44.17
N ALA A 153 -35.14 -11.50 -44.13
CA ALA A 153 -35.12 -12.49 -45.20
C ALA A 153 -36.42 -13.30 -45.29
N ILE A 154 -37.03 -13.64 -44.15
CA ILE A 154 -38.34 -14.29 -44.09
C ILE A 154 -39.41 -13.36 -44.65
N ASP A 155 -39.49 -12.12 -44.13
CA ASP A 155 -40.48 -11.15 -44.59
C ASP A 155 -40.34 -10.87 -46.10
N GLY A 156 -39.11 -10.82 -46.63
CA GLY A 156 -38.82 -10.73 -48.06
C GLY A 156 -39.34 -11.92 -48.87
N LYS A 157 -39.15 -13.15 -48.39
CA LYS A 157 -39.67 -14.38 -49.03
C LYS A 157 -41.19 -14.46 -48.95
N ASP A 158 -41.79 -14.04 -47.85
CA ASP A 158 -43.24 -14.02 -47.67
C ASP A 158 -43.91 -13.07 -48.68
N ASN A 159 -43.30 -11.90 -48.93
CA ASN A 159 -43.74 -10.98 -49.97
C ASN A 159 -43.64 -11.60 -51.38
N GLN A 160 -42.54 -12.30 -51.68
CA GLN A 160 -42.38 -13.02 -52.95
C GLN A 160 -43.42 -14.13 -53.12
N LEU A 161 -43.71 -14.89 -52.07
CA LEU A 161 -44.74 -15.93 -52.08
C LEU A 161 -46.14 -15.33 -52.29
N ALA A 162 -46.44 -14.19 -51.67
CA ALA A 162 -47.71 -13.49 -51.87
C ALA A 162 -47.87 -13.02 -53.32
N ASP A 163 -46.83 -12.42 -53.91
CA ASP A 163 -46.87 -11.99 -55.32
C ASP A 163 -47.02 -13.18 -56.28
N LEU A 164 -46.25 -14.26 -56.08
CA LEU A 164 -46.36 -15.47 -56.89
C LEU A 164 -47.77 -16.09 -56.81
N ARG A 165 -48.39 -16.11 -55.62
CA ARG A 165 -49.77 -16.57 -55.46
C ARG A 165 -50.75 -15.69 -56.25
N ALA A 166 -50.60 -14.37 -56.15
CA ALA A 166 -51.43 -13.43 -56.91
C ALA A 166 -51.23 -13.54 -58.43
N GLN A 167 -50.02 -13.86 -58.89
CA GLN A 167 -49.75 -14.15 -60.30
C GLN A 167 -50.42 -15.45 -60.75
N ILE A 168 -50.30 -16.52 -59.96
CA ILE A 168 -50.96 -17.81 -60.25
C ILE A 168 -52.47 -17.63 -60.31
N GLU A 169 -53.07 -16.92 -59.36
CA GLU A 169 -54.50 -16.67 -59.33
C GLU A 169 -54.96 -15.91 -60.59
N ARG A 170 -54.23 -14.86 -61.00
CA ARG A 170 -54.49 -14.13 -62.24
C ARG A 170 -54.37 -15.03 -63.48
N ASN A 171 -53.35 -15.88 -63.54
CA ASN A 171 -53.14 -16.78 -64.68
C ASN A 171 -54.23 -17.86 -64.75
N VAL A 172 -54.67 -18.39 -63.61
CA VAL A 172 -55.77 -19.36 -63.55
C VAL A 172 -57.07 -18.71 -63.99
N ALA A 173 -57.37 -17.50 -63.52
CA ALA A 173 -58.56 -16.75 -63.95
C ALA A 173 -58.52 -16.44 -65.46
N ALA A 174 -57.36 -16.04 -65.99
CA ALA A 174 -57.19 -15.80 -67.42
C ALA A 174 -57.37 -17.08 -68.25
N SER A 175 -56.79 -18.21 -67.80
CA SER A 175 -56.92 -19.51 -68.47
C SER A 175 -58.37 -20.04 -68.44
N ALA A 176 -59.10 -19.80 -67.36
CA ALA A 176 -60.52 -20.14 -67.27
C ALA A 176 -61.34 -19.32 -68.27
N ALA A 177 -61.13 -17.99 -68.31
CA ALA A 177 -61.80 -17.10 -69.26
C ALA A 177 -61.49 -17.47 -70.73
N GLU A 178 -60.24 -17.85 -71.04
CA GLU A 178 -59.86 -18.33 -72.37
C GLU A 178 -60.58 -19.63 -72.73
N SER A 179 -60.70 -20.55 -71.77
CA SER A 179 -61.39 -21.83 -71.97
C SER A 179 -62.89 -21.62 -72.18
N ASP A 180 -63.52 -20.73 -71.41
CA ASP A 180 -64.93 -20.35 -71.57
C ASP A 180 -65.19 -19.66 -72.91
N ALA A 181 -64.32 -18.73 -73.32
CA ALA A 181 -64.40 -18.07 -74.62
C ALA A 181 -64.26 -19.07 -75.78
N ARG A 182 -63.32 -20.02 -75.65
CA ARG A 182 -63.15 -21.10 -76.62
C ARG A 182 -64.39 -22.00 -76.70
N LEU A 183 -64.97 -22.40 -75.56
CA LEU A 183 -66.19 -23.19 -75.53
C LEU A 183 -67.35 -22.45 -76.20
N SER A 184 -67.51 -21.16 -75.91
CA SER A 184 -68.52 -20.31 -76.55
C SER A 184 -68.35 -20.27 -78.07
N ALA A 185 -67.12 -20.06 -78.56
CA ALA A 185 -66.82 -20.04 -79.99
C ALA A 185 -67.05 -21.43 -80.65
N GLU A 186 -66.71 -22.51 -79.97
CA GLU A 186 -66.99 -23.88 -80.43
C GLU A 186 -68.50 -24.14 -80.51
N MET A 187 -69.29 -23.68 -79.53
CA MET A 187 -70.76 -23.79 -79.57
C MET A 187 -71.38 -22.97 -80.70
N GLU A 188 -70.93 -21.74 -80.92
CA GLU A 188 -71.37 -20.89 -82.05
C GLU A 188 -71.05 -21.53 -83.40
N LEU A 189 -69.86 -22.11 -83.55
CA LEU A 189 -69.46 -22.82 -84.76
C LEU A 189 -70.37 -24.02 -85.02
N VAL A 190 -70.67 -24.84 -84.00
CA VAL A 190 -71.61 -25.96 -84.13
C VAL A 190 -73.00 -25.45 -84.53
N GLY A 191 -73.48 -24.35 -83.95
CA GLY A 191 -74.72 -23.70 -84.34
C GLY A 191 -74.72 -23.23 -85.80
N ALA A 192 -73.63 -22.62 -86.26
CA ALA A 192 -73.49 -22.17 -87.65
C ALA A 192 -73.42 -23.35 -88.63
N VAL A 193 -72.71 -24.43 -88.28
CA VAL A 193 -72.61 -25.65 -89.08
C VAL A 193 -73.98 -26.33 -89.23
N THR A 194 -74.73 -26.47 -88.14
CA THR A 194 -76.08 -27.05 -88.18
C THR A 194 -77.06 -26.19 -88.98
N ALA A 195 -77.03 -24.85 -88.82
CA ALA A 195 -77.82 -23.95 -89.64
C ALA A 195 -77.48 -24.05 -91.14
N ARG A 196 -76.17 -24.10 -91.47
CA ARG A 196 -75.69 -24.31 -92.84
C ARG A 196 -76.23 -25.62 -93.43
N ASP A 197 -76.19 -26.70 -92.65
CA ASP A 197 -76.64 -28.01 -93.11
C ASP A 197 -78.17 -28.05 -93.33
N ASN A 198 -78.93 -27.37 -92.46
CA ASN A 198 -80.38 -27.17 -92.66
C ASN A 198 -80.67 -26.36 -93.92
N PHE A 199 -80.00 -25.22 -94.14
CA PHE A 199 -80.17 -24.43 -95.37
C PHE A 199 -79.75 -25.22 -96.61
N ALA A 200 -78.70 -26.03 -96.54
CA ALA A 200 -78.30 -26.89 -97.65
C ALA A 200 -79.38 -27.94 -97.97
N ALA A 201 -80.03 -28.51 -96.96
CA ALA A 201 -81.16 -29.42 -97.13
C ALA A 201 -82.39 -28.70 -97.73
N GLU A 202 -82.76 -27.53 -97.21
CA GLU A 202 -83.86 -26.71 -97.74
C GLU A 202 -83.62 -26.29 -99.20
N ILE A 203 -82.40 -25.86 -99.55
CA ILE A 203 -82.02 -25.52 -100.93
C ILE A 203 -82.15 -26.76 -101.84
N LYS A 204 -81.75 -27.93 -101.37
CA LYS A 204 -81.86 -29.19 -102.13
C LYS A 204 -83.33 -29.54 -102.38
N GLU A 205 -84.19 -29.40 -101.38
CA GLU A 205 -85.62 -29.64 -101.48
C GLU A 205 -86.29 -28.64 -102.44
N LEU A 206 -86.02 -27.34 -102.29
CA LEU A 206 -86.54 -26.30 -103.19
C LEU A 206 -86.11 -26.51 -104.64
N ARG A 207 -84.88 -26.98 -104.89
CA ARG A 207 -84.41 -27.35 -106.24
C ARG A 207 -85.21 -28.53 -106.79
N ALA A 208 -85.44 -29.58 -106.00
CA ALA A 208 -86.24 -30.73 -106.43
C ALA A 208 -87.70 -30.32 -106.76
N GLN A 209 -88.31 -29.46 -105.95
CA GLN A 209 -89.64 -28.91 -106.21
C GLN A 209 -89.68 -28.05 -107.48
N LEU A 210 -88.67 -27.22 -107.72
CA LEU A 210 -88.57 -26.42 -108.94
C LEU A 210 -88.43 -27.31 -110.18
N ASP A 211 -87.58 -28.34 -110.12
CA ASP A 211 -87.39 -29.30 -111.22
C ASP A 211 -88.69 -30.07 -111.51
N ALA A 212 -89.42 -30.48 -110.48
CA ALA A 212 -90.74 -31.12 -110.62
C ALA A 212 -91.76 -30.17 -111.28
N ALA A 213 -91.89 -28.93 -110.81
CA ALA A 213 -92.80 -27.95 -111.40
C ALA A 213 -92.42 -27.58 -112.85
N GLN A 214 -91.13 -27.53 -113.17
CA GLN A 214 -90.66 -27.34 -114.54
C GLN A 214 -90.99 -28.54 -115.43
N ALA A 215 -90.85 -29.76 -114.93
CA ALA A 215 -91.23 -30.97 -115.64
C ALA A 215 -92.75 -31.01 -115.92
N GLU A 216 -93.59 -30.70 -114.92
CA GLU A 216 -95.04 -30.56 -115.08
C GLU A 216 -95.40 -29.51 -116.13
N ARG A 217 -94.77 -28.32 -116.07
CA ARG A 217 -95.02 -27.24 -117.03
C ARG A 217 -94.57 -27.59 -118.45
N ARG A 218 -93.49 -28.38 -118.61
CA ARG A 218 -93.07 -28.90 -119.93
C ARG A 218 -94.04 -29.95 -120.44
N GLY A 219 -94.53 -30.84 -119.57
CA GLY A 219 -95.57 -31.81 -119.91
C GLY A 219 -96.89 -31.17 -120.33
N ALA A 220 -97.28 -30.05 -119.70
CA ALA A 220 -98.50 -29.30 -120.05
C ALA A 220 -98.38 -28.43 -121.31
N ARG A 221 -97.19 -28.31 -121.92
CA ARG A 221 -96.92 -27.51 -123.13
C ARG A 221 -96.63 -28.36 -124.38
N ALA A 222 -96.55 -29.68 -124.24
CA ALA A 222 -96.43 -30.65 -125.33
C ALA A 222 -97.82 -31.17 -125.71
#